data_AF-R5AY94-F1
#
_entry.id   AF-R5AY94-F1
#
_cell.length_a   1.000
_cell.length_b   1.000
_cell.length_c   1.000
_cell.angle_alpha   90.00
_cell.angle_beta   90.00
_cell.angle_gamma   90.00
#
_symmetry.space_group_name_H-M   'P 1'
#
loop_
_entity.id
_entity.type
_entity.pdbx_description
1 polymer ?
#
loop_
_entity_poly.entity_id
_entity_poly.type
_entity_poly.pdbx_seq_one_letter_code
_entity_poly.pdbx_strand_id
1 'polypeptide(L)'
;MKSIISTLAILTAFTASAEIRETMNVNLADGTTVTYNVKDVTNVTFESKEIREAFTITPAGGEKVIYETIPTMLRVVPGEEASSIEFGFGTVEAATGADLVAGEYGVWLRISPTKFGVADLNLAENPDSYLLTVMKYQDGQVAETYEKVTEGTLTTAINQKTKVVTLKLSATFEDGTLVTADYTGVPTTIETLDGIVPTKQYGNEVIVLNGDGSEMSHYMVSYVRASVSSYSGKTTLKGYDEFDDEVFRVVTDNTVINQGKFNITEIEGDAALTITQKDIQVTSPETSGYRNAVNNGTASVELDSNNEYHVLIEFDNYYSNSYGENLGDGRHVIISFNGAAK
;
A
#
# COMPACT_ATOMS: atom_id res chain seq x y z
N MET A 1 63.59 26.85 82.82
CA MET A 1 64.06 27.48 81.57
C MET A 1 63.06 27.09 80.48
N LYS A 2 62.42 28.09 79.86
CA LYS A 2 61.64 28.14 78.60
C LYS A 2 60.77 26.96 78.15
N SER A 3 59.54 27.34 77.76
CA SER A 3 58.48 26.58 77.11
C SER A 3 58.87 25.97 75.77
N ILE A 4 58.12 24.95 75.35
CA ILE A 4 57.56 24.80 73.98
C ILE A 4 56.23 24.03 74.10
N ILE A 5 55.22 24.58 73.44
CA ILE A 5 53.87 24.06 73.22
C ILE A 5 53.91 23.19 71.96
N SER A 6 53.24 22.02 71.96
CA SER A 6 52.87 21.30 70.73
C SER A 6 51.55 20.53 70.90
N THR A 7 50.48 21.20 70.49
CA THR A 7 49.24 20.80 69.80
C THR A 7 48.72 19.35 69.87
N LEU A 8 47.47 19.28 70.33
CA LEU A 8 46.54 18.15 70.38
C LEU A 8 45.93 17.89 68.98
N ALA A 9 46.00 16.66 68.47
CA ALA A 9 45.22 16.19 67.34
C ALA A 9 44.12 15.23 67.85
N ILE A 10 42.89 15.73 68.01
CA ILE A 10 41.73 14.88 68.25
C ILE A 10 41.18 14.47 66.88
N LEU A 11 41.34 13.18 66.58
CA LEU A 11 40.75 12.50 65.45
C LEU A 11 39.23 12.35 65.72
N THR A 12 38.39 13.17 65.10
CA THR A 12 36.94 12.94 65.10
C THR A 12 36.62 11.84 64.09
N ALA A 13 36.38 10.63 64.58
CA ALA A 13 35.83 9.55 63.78
C ALA A 13 34.37 9.90 63.41
N PHE A 14 34.11 10.08 62.12
CA PHE A 14 32.73 10.08 61.59
C PHE A 14 32.19 8.66 61.71
N THR A 15 31.18 8.46 62.56
CA THR A 15 30.34 7.25 62.49
C THR A 15 29.41 7.42 61.31
N ALA A 16 29.73 6.80 60.17
CA ALA A 16 28.78 6.67 59.08
C ALA A 16 27.63 5.76 59.53
N SER A 17 26.45 6.33 59.75
CA SER A 17 25.23 5.55 59.96
C SER A 17 24.80 4.96 58.61
N ALA A 18 24.85 3.64 58.47
CA ALA A 18 24.28 2.96 57.31
C ALA A 18 22.75 3.02 57.41
N GLU A 19 22.10 3.77 56.51
CA GLU A 19 20.65 3.74 56.35
C GLU A 19 20.29 2.58 55.43
N ILE A 20 19.54 1.60 55.93
CA ILE A 20 18.95 0.55 55.09
C ILE A 20 17.77 1.18 54.34
N ARG A 21 17.88 1.28 53.01
CA ARG A 21 16.81 1.74 52.13
C ARG A 21 16.28 0.55 51.35
N GLU A 22 14.97 0.33 51.44
CA GLU A 22 14.27 -0.70 50.67
C GLU A 22 13.75 -0.06 49.38
N THR A 23 14.08 -0.67 48.25
CA THR A 23 13.68 -0.20 46.92
C THR A 23 12.93 -1.29 46.17
N MET A 24 11.92 -0.90 45.40
CA MET A 24 11.20 -1.75 44.44
C MET A 24 11.68 -1.42 43.03
N ASN A 25 12.20 -2.42 42.32
CA ASN A 25 12.66 -2.26 40.95
C ASN A 25 11.64 -2.90 39.99
N VAL A 26 11.12 -2.10 39.06
CA VAL A 26 10.25 -2.55 37.97
C VAL A 26 11.07 -2.52 36.69
N ASN A 27 11.38 -3.69 36.14
CA ASN A 27 12.04 -3.82 34.85
C ASN A 27 10.98 -3.83 33.75
N LEU A 28 11.07 -2.88 32.83
CA LEU A 28 10.17 -2.73 31.69
C LEU A 28 10.67 -3.53 30.49
N ALA A 29 9.75 -3.88 29.59
CA ALA A 29 10.04 -4.70 28.41
C ALA A 29 10.98 -3.99 27.41
N ASP A 30 11.02 -2.66 27.43
CA ASP A 30 11.95 -1.85 26.64
C ASP A 30 13.40 -1.87 27.19
N GLY A 31 13.65 -2.64 28.26
CA GLY A 31 14.96 -2.78 28.90
C GLY A 31 15.27 -1.72 29.94
N THR A 32 14.37 -0.77 30.19
CA THR A 32 14.55 0.25 31.24
C THR A 32 14.13 -0.28 32.61
N THR A 33 14.71 0.29 33.68
CA THR A 33 14.34 -0.03 35.06
C THR A 33 13.83 1.21 35.76
N VAL A 34 12.61 1.14 36.30
CA VAL A 34 12.05 2.16 37.19
C VAL A 34 12.24 1.71 38.63
N THR A 35 12.92 2.53 39.43
CA THR A 35 13.19 2.25 40.84
C THR A 35 12.32 3.14 41.72
N TYR A 36 11.55 2.53 42.62
CA TYR A 36 10.74 3.21 43.62
C TYR A 36 11.33 3.00 45.01
N ASN A 37 11.35 4.03 45.83
CA ASN A 37 11.59 3.87 47.27
C ASN A 37 10.31 3.30 47.90
N VAL A 38 10.41 2.18 48.60
CA VAL A 38 9.25 1.46 49.14
C VAL A 38 8.45 2.34 50.12
N LYS A 39 9.11 3.26 50.82
CA LYS A 39 8.44 4.22 51.73
C LYS A 39 7.45 5.14 51.03
N ASP A 40 7.62 5.35 49.73
CA ASP A 40 6.82 6.26 48.92
C ASP A 40 5.67 5.52 48.19
N VAL A 41 5.61 4.18 48.28
CA VAL A 41 4.59 3.36 47.63
C VAL A 41 3.47 3.05 48.61
N THR A 42 2.27 3.61 48.36
CA THR A 42 1.10 3.37 49.22
C THR A 42 0.29 2.14 48.78
N ASN A 43 0.18 1.89 47.48
CA ASN A 43 -0.39 0.66 46.91
C ASN A 43 0.25 0.35 45.55
N VAL A 44 0.12 -0.90 45.12
CA VAL A 44 0.40 -1.34 43.74
C VAL A 44 -0.85 -2.07 43.29
N THR A 45 -1.44 -1.61 42.19
CA THR A 45 -2.67 -2.18 41.64
C THR A 45 -2.40 -2.64 40.22
N PHE A 46 -2.85 -3.86 39.91
CA PHE A 46 -2.81 -4.42 38.57
C PHE A 46 -4.24 -4.48 38.07
N GLU A 47 -4.51 -3.80 36.95
CA GLU A 47 -5.79 -3.86 36.28
C GLU A 47 -5.65 -4.76 35.06
N SER A 48 -6.44 -5.84 35.02
CA SER A 48 -6.55 -6.70 33.84
C SER A 48 -7.78 -6.26 33.06
N LYS A 49 -7.57 -5.69 31.87
CA LYS A 49 -8.66 -5.38 30.93
C LYS A 49 -8.86 -6.57 30.00
N GLU A 50 -10.08 -7.10 29.93
CA GLU A 50 -10.45 -8.02 28.85
C GLU A 50 -10.60 -7.20 27.57
N ILE A 51 -9.68 -7.42 26.62
CA ILE A 51 -9.71 -6.75 25.33
C ILE A 51 -10.54 -7.62 24.39
N ARG A 52 -11.61 -7.06 23.84
CA ARG A 52 -12.37 -7.72 22.77
C ARG A 52 -11.50 -7.74 21.53
N GLU A 53 -11.31 -8.90 20.92
CA GLU A 53 -10.54 -9.04 19.67
C GLU A 53 -11.49 -9.13 18.48
N ALA A 54 -12.02 -8.00 18.01
CA ALA A 54 -12.96 -8.00 16.89
C ALA A 54 -12.26 -8.21 15.54
N PHE A 55 -11.04 -7.69 15.39
CA PHE A 55 -10.22 -7.89 14.21
C PHE A 55 -8.75 -7.98 14.62
N THR A 56 -8.03 -8.99 14.15
CA THR A 56 -6.61 -9.18 14.47
C THR A 56 -5.83 -9.61 13.24
N ILE A 57 -4.56 -9.20 13.21
CA ILE A 57 -3.59 -9.58 12.19
C ILE A 57 -2.32 -9.97 12.92
N THR A 58 -1.81 -11.16 12.64
CA THR A 58 -0.53 -11.66 13.14
C THR A 58 0.35 -11.94 11.95
N PRO A 59 1.25 -11.00 11.56
CA PRO A 59 2.18 -11.23 10.46
C PRO A 59 3.10 -12.42 10.74
N ALA A 60 3.63 -13.03 9.68
CA ALA A 60 4.59 -14.11 9.81
C ALA A 60 5.84 -13.70 10.62
N GLY A 61 5.98 -14.24 11.84
CA GLY A 61 7.08 -13.88 12.75
C GLY A 61 6.99 -12.47 13.35
N GLY A 62 5.87 -11.77 13.14
CA GLY A 62 5.59 -10.45 13.69
C GLY A 62 4.74 -10.48 14.96
N GLU A 63 4.50 -9.30 15.53
CA GLU A 63 3.60 -9.16 16.68
C GLU A 63 2.14 -9.11 16.23
N LYS A 64 1.25 -9.69 17.05
CA LYS A 64 -0.20 -9.64 16.83
C LYS A 64 -0.71 -8.21 17.03
N VAL A 65 -1.32 -7.66 16.00
CA VAL A 65 -2.05 -6.39 16.02
C VAL A 65 -3.52 -6.67 16.34
N ILE A 66 -4.09 -5.92 17.29
CA ILE A 66 -5.45 -6.13 17.79
C ILE A 66 -6.27 -4.85 17.62
N TYR A 67 -7.45 -5.00 17.01
CA TYR A 67 -8.48 -3.97 16.91
C TYR A 67 -9.70 -4.37 17.72
N GLU A 68 -10.11 -3.51 18.66
CA GLU A 68 -11.23 -3.81 19.58
C GLU A 68 -12.59 -3.91 18.86
N THR A 69 -12.70 -3.27 17.69
CA THR A 69 -13.92 -3.19 16.89
C THR A 69 -13.60 -3.30 15.40
N ILE A 70 -14.62 -3.64 14.62
CA ILE A 70 -14.68 -3.39 13.18
C ILE A 70 -15.59 -2.17 13.01
N PRO A 71 -15.05 -0.96 12.74
CA PRO A 71 -15.85 0.28 12.77
C PRO A 71 -16.99 0.29 11.76
N THR A 72 -16.77 -0.28 10.58
CA THR A 72 -17.78 -0.41 9.52
C THR A 72 -17.64 -1.74 8.81
N MET A 73 -18.79 -2.37 8.52
CA MET A 73 -18.90 -3.45 7.55
C MET A 73 -19.70 -2.95 6.34
N LEU A 74 -19.03 -2.83 5.20
CA LEU A 74 -19.64 -2.56 3.91
C LEU A 74 -20.10 -3.86 3.28
N ARG A 75 -21.23 -3.82 2.56
CA ARG A 75 -21.76 -4.97 1.84
C ARG A 75 -22.24 -4.54 0.46
N VAL A 76 -21.78 -5.24 -0.57
CA VAL A 76 -22.37 -5.16 -1.92
C VAL A 76 -23.48 -6.18 -2.00
N VAL A 77 -24.69 -5.70 -2.29
CA VAL A 77 -25.84 -6.60 -2.50
C VAL A 77 -25.81 -7.07 -3.95
N PRO A 78 -25.85 -8.38 -4.21
CA PRO A 78 -25.86 -8.90 -5.57
C PRO A 78 -27.09 -8.37 -6.33
N GLY A 79 -26.86 -7.89 -7.56
CA GLY A 79 -27.95 -7.45 -8.47
C GLY A 79 -28.81 -8.60 -8.99
N GLU A 80 -28.31 -9.84 -8.93
CA GLU A 80 -28.98 -11.07 -9.36
C GLU A 80 -28.81 -12.17 -8.32
N GLU A 81 -29.79 -13.08 -8.18
CA GLU A 81 -29.75 -14.15 -7.14
C GLU A 81 -28.54 -15.09 -7.25
N ALA A 82 -27.97 -15.24 -8.44
CA ALA A 82 -26.80 -16.10 -8.68
C ALA A 82 -25.45 -15.36 -8.51
N SER A 83 -25.47 -14.08 -8.14
CA SER A 83 -24.24 -13.31 -7.96
C SER A 83 -23.65 -13.49 -6.56
N SER A 84 -22.33 -13.34 -6.49
CA SER A 84 -21.58 -13.37 -5.24
C SER A 84 -22.01 -12.24 -4.29
N ILE A 85 -21.86 -12.50 -2.99
CA ILE A 85 -22.02 -11.47 -1.96
C ILE A 85 -20.62 -10.98 -1.56
N GLU A 86 -20.47 -9.67 -1.45
CA GLU A 86 -19.18 -9.06 -1.09
C GLU A 86 -19.28 -8.25 0.19
N PHE A 87 -18.20 -8.32 0.97
CA PHE A 87 -17.99 -7.57 2.19
C PHE A 87 -16.67 -6.82 2.11
N GLY A 88 -16.69 -5.58 2.58
CA GLY A 88 -15.50 -4.75 2.76
C GLY A 88 -15.47 -4.22 4.18
N PHE A 89 -14.35 -4.36 4.88
CA PHE A 89 -14.18 -3.76 6.20
C PHE A 89 -12.71 -3.48 6.45
N GLY A 90 -12.42 -2.78 7.54
CA GLY A 90 -11.05 -2.44 7.88
C GLY A 90 -10.95 -1.82 9.25
N THR A 91 -9.95 -0.98 9.40
CA THR A 91 -9.51 -0.39 10.68
C THR A 91 -10.04 1.02 10.91
N VAL A 92 -10.80 1.56 9.95
CA VAL A 92 -11.38 2.91 9.96
C VAL A 92 -12.88 2.86 9.68
N GLU A 93 -13.61 3.88 10.12
CA GLU A 93 -14.99 4.10 9.69
C GLU A 93 -15.03 4.53 8.22
N ALA A 94 -15.97 3.98 7.46
CA ALA A 94 -16.03 4.16 6.01
C ALA A 94 -17.48 4.25 5.51
N ALA A 95 -17.73 5.04 4.46
CA ALA A 95 -19.01 5.03 3.75
C ALA A 95 -18.91 4.28 2.41
N THR A 96 -17.70 4.23 1.84
CA THR A 96 -17.38 3.61 0.55
C THR A 96 -16.13 2.73 0.66
N GLY A 97 -15.85 1.91 -0.36
CA GLY A 97 -14.62 1.13 -0.41
C GLY A 97 -13.34 2.00 -0.37
N ALA A 98 -13.37 3.17 -1.02
CA ALA A 98 -12.23 4.09 -1.05
C ALA A 98 -11.90 4.70 0.32
N ASP A 99 -12.90 4.90 1.18
CA ASP A 99 -12.69 5.46 2.52
C ASP A 99 -11.90 4.50 3.42
N LEU A 100 -11.94 3.18 3.15
CA LEU A 100 -11.19 2.18 3.91
C LEU A 100 -9.67 2.35 3.78
N VAL A 101 -9.21 2.98 2.69
CA VAL A 101 -7.78 3.20 2.40
C VAL A 101 -7.14 4.19 3.38
N ALA A 102 -7.93 4.99 4.10
CA ALA A 102 -7.45 5.86 5.18
C ALA A 102 -7.08 5.10 6.46
N GLY A 103 -7.47 3.82 6.58
CA GLY A 103 -7.07 2.95 7.68
C GLY A 103 -5.70 2.31 7.45
N GLU A 104 -5.23 1.52 8.42
CA GLU A 104 -3.99 0.74 8.31
C GLU A 104 -4.21 -0.56 7.51
N TYR A 105 -5.41 -1.15 7.63
CA TYR A 105 -5.78 -2.37 6.92
C TYR A 105 -7.21 -2.32 6.36
N GLY A 106 -7.38 -3.01 5.23
CA GLY A 106 -8.66 -3.32 4.60
C GLY A 106 -8.77 -4.81 4.23
N VAL A 107 -10.00 -5.32 4.25
CA VAL A 107 -10.34 -6.71 3.91
C VAL A 107 -11.44 -6.69 2.87
N TRP A 108 -11.21 -7.34 1.74
CA TRP A 108 -12.22 -7.63 0.73
C TRP A 108 -12.53 -9.12 0.74
N LEU A 109 -13.78 -9.46 1.03
CA LEU A 109 -14.27 -10.83 1.01
C LEU A 109 -15.43 -10.94 0.03
N ARG A 110 -15.24 -11.74 -1.01
CA ARG A 110 -16.28 -12.13 -1.97
C ARG A 110 -16.60 -13.61 -1.77
N ILE A 111 -17.88 -13.95 -1.69
CA ILE A 111 -18.33 -15.32 -1.38
C ILE A 111 -19.33 -15.75 -2.45
N SER A 112 -19.18 -16.99 -2.93
CA SER A 112 -20.14 -17.59 -3.84
C SER A 112 -21.51 -17.74 -3.15
N PRO A 113 -22.62 -17.57 -3.89
CA PRO A 113 -23.96 -17.60 -3.30
C PRO A 113 -24.28 -18.95 -2.63
N THR A 114 -23.68 -20.05 -3.11
CA THR A 114 -23.91 -21.40 -2.56
C THR A 114 -23.17 -21.67 -1.25
N LYS A 115 -22.16 -20.86 -0.90
CA LYS A 115 -21.41 -20.98 0.36
C LYS A 115 -21.75 -19.91 1.39
N PHE A 116 -22.46 -18.86 1.00
CA PHE A 116 -22.98 -17.89 1.96
C PHE A 116 -23.99 -18.56 2.92
N GLY A 117 -23.87 -18.31 4.22
CA GLY A 117 -24.74 -18.95 5.22
C GLY A 117 -24.25 -20.32 5.72
N VAL A 118 -23.19 -20.88 5.12
CA VAL A 118 -22.56 -22.12 5.61
C VAL A 118 -21.75 -21.77 6.86
N ALA A 119 -22.04 -22.47 7.95
CA ALA A 119 -21.24 -22.38 9.17
C ALA A 119 -19.91 -23.10 8.96
N ASP A 120 -18.83 -22.49 9.45
CA ASP A 120 -17.47 -23.02 9.46
C ASP A 120 -17.01 -23.56 8.10
N LEU A 121 -17.28 -22.79 7.02
CA LEU A 121 -16.78 -23.10 5.69
C LEU A 121 -15.25 -23.22 5.75
N ASN A 122 -14.73 -24.40 5.45
CA ASN A 122 -13.30 -24.63 5.34
C ASN A 122 -12.76 -23.93 4.08
N LEU A 123 -11.89 -22.94 4.28
CA LEU A 123 -11.33 -22.10 3.21
C LEU A 123 -10.29 -22.84 2.36
N ALA A 124 -9.54 -23.78 2.93
CA ALA A 124 -8.54 -24.57 2.20
C ALA A 124 -9.19 -25.60 1.26
N GLU A 125 -10.35 -26.14 1.65
CA GLU A 125 -11.08 -27.14 0.85
C GLU A 125 -12.00 -26.51 -0.21
N ASN A 126 -12.25 -25.20 -0.16
CA ASN A 126 -13.19 -24.50 -1.05
C ASN A 126 -12.58 -23.22 -1.68
N PRO A 127 -11.35 -23.24 -2.23
CA PRO A 127 -10.66 -22.05 -2.72
C PRO A 127 -11.44 -21.32 -3.83
N ASP A 128 -12.13 -22.05 -4.70
CA ASP A 128 -12.91 -21.47 -5.80
C ASP A 128 -14.25 -20.84 -5.36
N SER A 129 -14.60 -20.95 -4.07
CA SER A 129 -15.87 -20.45 -3.56
C SER A 129 -15.78 -19.07 -2.92
N TYR A 130 -14.59 -18.49 -2.82
CA TYR A 130 -14.39 -17.16 -2.27
C TYR A 130 -13.20 -16.45 -2.93
N LEU A 131 -13.13 -15.14 -2.71
CA LEU A 131 -11.92 -14.36 -2.83
C LEU A 131 -11.75 -13.62 -1.50
N LEU A 132 -10.59 -13.77 -0.87
CA LEU A 132 -10.23 -13.08 0.36
C LEU A 132 -8.92 -12.35 0.13
N THR A 133 -9.01 -11.02 0.09
CA THR A 133 -7.85 -10.14 -0.04
C THR A 133 -7.74 -9.30 1.20
N VAL A 134 -6.59 -9.34 1.86
CA VAL A 134 -6.24 -8.45 2.98
C VAL A 134 -5.16 -7.51 2.49
N MET A 135 -5.39 -6.21 2.66
CA MET A 135 -4.48 -5.16 2.23
C MET A 135 -4.00 -4.38 3.44
N LYS A 136 -2.70 -4.14 3.51
CA LYS A 136 -2.09 -3.16 4.39
C LYS A 136 -1.90 -1.87 3.61
N TYR A 137 -2.40 -0.76 4.15
CA TYR A 137 -2.26 0.54 3.53
C TYR A 137 -1.13 1.34 4.17
N GLN A 138 -0.43 2.10 3.33
CA GLN A 138 0.53 3.11 3.74
C GLN A 138 0.40 4.29 2.80
N ASP A 139 0.33 5.50 3.35
CA ASP A 139 0.23 6.76 2.58
C ASP A 139 -0.88 6.76 1.51
N GLY A 140 -2.02 6.13 1.83
CA GLY A 140 -3.17 6.04 0.93
C GLY A 140 -3.00 5.06 -0.24
N GLN A 141 -2.03 4.14 -0.15
CA GLN A 141 -1.69 3.13 -1.17
C GLN A 141 -1.60 1.74 -0.54
N VAL A 142 -1.71 0.69 -1.36
CA VAL A 142 -1.48 -0.69 -0.91
C VAL A 142 0.01 -0.93 -0.78
N ALA A 143 0.47 -1.19 0.45
CA ALA A 143 1.86 -1.54 0.74
C ALA A 143 2.08 -3.06 0.68
N GLU A 144 1.14 -3.84 1.19
CA GLU A 144 1.20 -5.30 1.21
C GLU A 144 -0.18 -5.89 0.93
N THR A 145 -0.21 -7.04 0.25
CA THR A 145 -1.43 -7.77 -0.11
C THR A 145 -1.29 -9.25 0.26
N TYR A 146 -2.30 -9.81 0.92
CA TYR A 146 -2.40 -11.23 1.25
C TYR A 146 -3.66 -11.83 0.62
N GLU A 147 -3.50 -12.83 -0.25
CA GLU A 147 -4.60 -13.41 -1.04
C GLU A 147 -4.71 -14.93 -0.95
N LYS A 148 -3.57 -15.61 -0.84
CA LYS A 148 -3.52 -17.07 -0.89
C LYS A 148 -3.64 -17.69 0.50
N VAL A 149 -4.83 -18.17 0.83
CA VAL A 149 -5.14 -18.85 2.09
C VAL A 149 -4.72 -20.32 2.04
N THR A 150 -4.03 -20.80 3.07
CA THR A 150 -3.61 -22.20 3.22
C THR A 150 -4.44 -22.97 4.23
N GLU A 151 -5.02 -22.28 5.21
CA GLU A 151 -5.86 -22.85 6.25
C GLU A 151 -6.86 -21.81 6.75
N GLY A 152 -8.06 -22.24 7.16
CA GLY A 152 -8.98 -21.33 7.82
C GLY A 152 -10.45 -21.71 7.74
N THR A 153 -11.26 -20.97 8.46
CA THR A 153 -12.72 -21.09 8.44
C THR A 153 -13.39 -19.73 8.26
N LEU A 154 -14.56 -19.78 7.61
CA LEU A 154 -15.45 -18.65 7.44
C LEU A 154 -16.87 -19.06 7.83
N THR A 155 -17.44 -18.35 8.79
CA THR A 155 -18.88 -18.42 9.08
C THR A 155 -19.51 -17.11 8.64
N THR A 156 -20.55 -17.21 7.80
CA THR A 156 -21.42 -16.07 7.48
C THR A 156 -22.86 -16.42 7.75
N ALA A 157 -23.65 -15.46 8.22
CA ALA A 157 -25.09 -15.60 8.37
C ALA A 157 -25.78 -14.24 8.24
N ILE A 158 -27.03 -14.23 7.82
CA ILE A 158 -27.88 -13.04 7.83
C ILE A 158 -29.24 -13.34 8.47
N ASN A 159 -29.62 -12.54 9.46
CA ASN A 159 -30.97 -12.53 9.95
C ASN A 159 -31.84 -11.72 8.98
N GLN A 160 -32.68 -12.41 8.19
CA GLN A 160 -33.48 -11.76 7.16
C GLN A 160 -34.48 -10.71 7.69
N LYS A 161 -34.86 -10.77 8.98
CA LYS A 161 -35.78 -9.81 9.61
C LYS A 161 -35.06 -8.56 10.09
N THR A 162 -33.95 -8.74 10.82
CA THR A 162 -33.21 -7.60 11.41
C THR A 162 -32.11 -7.07 10.50
N LYS A 163 -31.81 -7.77 9.40
CA LYS A 163 -30.68 -7.53 8.50
C LYS A 163 -29.30 -7.58 9.18
N VAL A 164 -29.24 -8.11 10.41
CA VAL A 164 -27.99 -8.34 11.12
C VAL A 164 -27.21 -9.45 10.42
N VAL A 165 -25.97 -9.15 10.08
CA VAL A 165 -25.00 -10.10 9.55
C VAL A 165 -24.08 -10.55 10.68
N THR A 166 -23.78 -11.84 10.72
CA THR A 166 -22.66 -12.40 11.48
C THR A 166 -21.60 -12.83 10.48
N LEU A 167 -20.35 -12.44 10.74
CA LEU A 167 -19.17 -12.85 9.99
C LEU A 167 -18.11 -13.24 11.01
N LYS A 168 -17.60 -14.48 10.91
CA LYS A 168 -16.44 -14.96 11.66
C LYS A 168 -15.41 -15.51 10.69
N LEU A 169 -14.23 -14.93 10.69
CA LEU A 169 -13.11 -15.29 9.84
C LEU A 169 -11.94 -15.71 10.71
N SER A 170 -11.28 -16.80 10.33
CA SER A 170 -9.94 -17.16 10.77
C SER A 170 -9.22 -17.72 9.57
N ALA A 171 -8.23 -17.01 9.03
CA ALA A 171 -7.51 -17.42 7.83
C ALA A 171 -6.01 -17.25 8.00
N THR A 172 -5.26 -18.30 7.66
CA THR A 172 -3.81 -18.30 7.57
C THR A 172 -3.42 -18.23 6.09
N PHE A 173 -2.58 -17.26 5.73
CA PHE A 173 -2.07 -17.05 4.38
C PHE A 173 -0.76 -17.82 4.15
N GLU A 174 -0.37 -17.97 2.88
CA GLU A 174 0.82 -18.75 2.47
C GLU A 174 2.13 -18.24 3.09
N ASP A 175 2.24 -16.95 3.38
CA ASP A 175 3.38 -16.37 4.07
C ASP A 175 3.43 -16.71 5.57
N GLY A 176 2.33 -17.25 6.13
CA GLY A 176 2.16 -17.55 7.55
C GLY A 176 1.38 -16.48 8.33
N THR A 177 0.94 -15.41 7.67
CA THR A 177 0.13 -14.36 8.30
C THR A 177 -1.24 -14.91 8.69
N LEU A 178 -1.66 -14.70 9.94
CA LEU A 178 -2.98 -15.08 10.45
C LEU A 178 -3.87 -13.85 10.60
N VAL A 179 -5.07 -13.91 10.03
CA VAL A 179 -6.10 -12.88 10.14
C VAL A 179 -7.36 -13.44 10.75
N THR A 180 -7.91 -12.75 11.76
CA THR A 180 -9.19 -13.12 12.37
C THR A 180 -10.15 -11.94 12.40
N ALA A 181 -11.43 -12.18 12.19
CA ALA A 181 -12.48 -11.17 12.34
C ALA A 181 -13.72 -11.78 13.01
N ASP A 182 -14.34 -11.08 13.96
CA ASP A 182 -15.65 -11.42 14.55
C ASP A 182 -16.55 -10.19 14.53
N TYR A 183 -17.45 -10.16 13.55
CA TYR A 183 -18.43 -9.11 13.34
C TYR A 183 -19.85 -9.64 13.57
N THR A 184 -20.64 -8.86 14.31
CA THR A 184 -22.10 -9.01 14.35
C THR A 184 -22.73 -7.63 14.37
N GLY A 185 -23.48 -7.29 13.31
CA GLY A 185 -24.09 -5.97 13.15
C GLY A 185 -24.83 -5.82 11.83
N VAL A 186 -25.43 -4.65 11.59
CA VAL A 186 -26.08 -4.33 10.31
C VAL A 186 -25.06 -3.67 9.39
N PRO A 187 -24.69 -4.28 8.25
CA PRO A 187 -23.72 -3.68 7.34
C PRO A 187 -24.32 -2.51 6.55
N THR A 188 -23.47 -1.56 6.16
CA THR A 188 -23.81 -0.49 5.21
C THR A 188 -23.85 -1.06 3.80
N THR A 189 -24.99 -0.90 3.12
CA THR A 189 -25.11 -1.35 1.73
C THR A 189 -24.50 -0.32 0.79
N ILE A 190 -23.64 -0.76 -0.13
CA ILE A 190 -23.02 0.07 -1.16
C ILE A 190 -23.13 -0.60 -2.54
N GLU A 191 -22.89 0.17 -3.59
CA GLU A 191 -23.00 -0.31 -4.98
C GLU A 191 -21.77 -1.12 -5.42
N THR A 192 -20.57 -0.73 -5.00
CA THR A 192 -19.31 -1.38 -5.38
C THR A 192 -18.23 -1.23 -4.30
N LEU A 193 -17.28 -2.16 -4.27
CA LEU A 193 -16.07 -2.12 -3.46
C LEU A 193 -14.82 -1.73 -4.24
N ASP A 194 -14.90 -1.41 -5.54
CA ASP A 194 -13.72 -1.23 -6.41
C ASP A 194 -12.66 -0.26 -5.85
N GLY A 195 -13.08 0.77 -5.09
CA GLY A 195 -12.18 1.74 -4.45
C GLY A 195 -11.35 1.19 -3.29
N ILE A 196 -11.61 -0.03 -2.80
CA ILE A 196 -10.83 -0.66 -1.72
C ILE A 196 -9.39 -0.95 -2.17
N VAL A 197 -9.18 -1.17 -3.47
CA VAL A 197 -7.85 -1.20 -4.07
C VAL A 197 -7.62 0.18 -4.69
N PRO A 198 -6.90 1.10 -4.01
CA PRO A 198 -6.62 2.41 -4.57
C PRO A 198 -5.81 2.26 -5.87
N THR A 199 -6.06 3.15 -6.82
CA THR A 199 -5.20 3.25 -8.01
C THR A 199 -3.78 3.57 -7.56
N LYS A 200 -2.81 2.80 -8.08
CA LYS A 200 -1.40 2.98 -7.75
C LYS A 200 -0.96 4.40 -8.08
N GLN A 201 -0.40 5.08 -7.09
CA GLN A 201 0.25 6.37 -7.26
C GLN A 201 1.75 6.14 -7.37
N TYR A 202 2.32 6.59 -8.48
CA TYR A 202 3.76 6.52 -8.72
C TYR A 202 4.43 7.82 -8.27
N GLY A 203 5.66 7.69 -7.81
CA GLY A 203 6.54 8.84 -7.59
C GLY A 203 7.05 9.43 -8.91
N ASN A 204 8.03 10.31 -8.83
CA ASN A 204 8.78 10.75 -10.00
C ASN A 204 9.81 9.68 -10.34
N GLU A 205 9.43 8.71 -11.16
CA GLU A 205 10.19 7.48 -11.38
C GLU A 205 9.95 6.85 -12.76
N VAL A 206 10.89 6.01 -13.18
CA VAL A 206 10.76 5.09 -14.31
C VAL A 206 11.01 3.69 -13.81
N ILE A 207 10.00 2.82 -13.94
CA ILE A 207 10.08 1.41 -13.54
C ILE A 207 10.00 0.55 -14.80
N VAL A 208 10.91 -0.41 -14.91
CA VAL A 208 10.90 -1.44 -15.95
C VAL A 208 10.83 -2.79 -15.27
N LEU A 209 9.79 -3.56 -15.58
CA LEU A 209 9.59 -4.91 -15.09
C LEU A 209 9.86 -5.93 -16.19
N ASN A 210 10.34 -7.10 -15.80
CA ASN A 210 10.35 -8.28 -16.67
C ASN A 210 8.91 -8.72 -16.99
N GLY A 211 8.74 -9.56 -18.01
CA GLY A 211 7.43 -10.13 -18.36
C GLY A 211 6.80 -11.02 -17.26
N ASP A 212 7.57 -11.39 -16.22
CA ASP A 212 7.06 -12.09 -15.03
C ASP A 212 6.67 -11.14 -13.88
N GLY A 213 6.78 -9.82 -14.09
CA GLY A 213 6.45 -8.79 -13.11
C GLY A 213 7.58 -8.44 -12.14
N SER A 214 8.72 -9.14 -12.18
CA SER A 214 9.87 -8.78 -11.33
C SER A 214 10.53 -7.48 -11.81
N GLU A 215 10.99 -6.64 -10.88
CA GLU A 215 11.66 -5.38 -11.22
C GLU A 215 13.01 -5.63 -11.90
N MET A 216 13.18 -5.11 -13.12
CA MET A 216 14.44 -5.14 -13.87
C MET A 216 15.28 -3.89 -13.58
N SER A 217 14.65 -2.72 -13.60
CA SER A 217 15.33 -1.47 -13.30
C SER A 217 14.35 -0.42 -12.80
N HIS A 218 14.86 0.45 -11.93
CA HIS A 218 14.10 1.53 -11.32
C HIS A 218 14.98 2.78 -11.26
N TYR A 219 14.52 3.86 -11.89
CA TYR A 219 15.22 5.14 -11.92
C TYR A 219 14.37 6.24 -11.29
N MET A 220 14.93 6.94 -10.31
CA MET A 220 14.30 8.15 -9.77
C MET A 220 14.50 9.33 -10.73
N VAL A 221 13.43 10.01 -11.09
CA VAL A 221 13.47 11.19 -11.96
C VAL A 221 13.68 12.43 -11.10
N SER A 222 14.88 13.00 -11.16
CA SER A 222 15.26 14.20 -10.41
C SER A 222 14.72 15.48 -11.02
N TYR A 223 14.68 15.57 -12.35
CA TYR A 223 14.04 16.69 -13.05
C TYR A 223 13.71 16.35 -14.50
N VAL A 224 12.81 17.12 -15.10
CA VAL A 224 12.48 17.06 -16.54
C VAL A 224 12.91 18.34 -17.24
N ARG A 225 13.39 18.24 -18.47
CA ARG A 225 13.54 19.38 -19.40
C ARG A 225 12.45 19.33 -20.46
N ALA A 226 11.81 20.46 -20.72
CA ALA A 226 10.83 20.60 -21.78
C ALA A 226 11.38 21.46 -22.92
N SER A 227 11.08 21.07 -24.15
CA SER A 227 11.41 21.87 -25.34
C SER A 227 10.35 21.69 -26.42
N VAL A 228 10.09 22.75 -27.18
CA VAL A 228 9.14 22.71 -28.31
C VAL A 228 9.92 22.90 -29.59
N SER A 229 9.74 21.97 -30.53
CA SER A 229 10.36 22.06 -31.85
C SER A 229 9.76 23.21 -32.65
N SER A 230 10.59 24.13 -33.12
CA SER A 230 10.14 25.23 -34.00
C SER A 230 9.74 24.77 -35.41
N TYR A 231 10.15 23.56 -35.80
CA TYR A 231 9.84 22.99 -37.11
C TYR A 231 8.54 22.20 -37.10
N SER A 232 8.39 21.27 -36.14
CA SER A 232 7.26 20.35 -36.07
C SER A 232 6.19 20.75 -35.08
N GLY A 233 6.46 21.71 -34.19
CA GLY A 233 5.57 22.09 -33.09
C GLY A 233 5.45 21.04 -31.98
N LYS A 234 6.12 19.89 -32.10
CA LYS A 234 6.08 18.82 -31.10
C LYS A 234 6.81 19.23 -29.82
N THR A 235 6.25 18.85 -28.68
CA THR A 235 6.87 18.98 -27.36
C THR A 235 7.75 17.77 -27.08
N THR A 236 8.95 17.99 -26.55
CA THR A 236 9.86 16.95 -26.08
C THR A 236 10.10 17.14 -24.59
N LEU A 237 9.75 16.12 -23.81
CA LEU A 237 10.05 15.98 -22.39
C LEU A 237 11.20 14.99 -22.23
N LYS A 238 12.22 15.36 -21.47
CA LYS A 238 13.36 14.50 -21.13
C LYS A 238 13.52 14.43 -19.62
N GLY A 239 13.37 13.24 -19.05
CA GLY A 239 13.61 13.00 -17.64
C GLY A 239 15.07 12.62 -17.38
N TYR A 240 15.62 13.16 -16.30
CA TYR A 240 16.99 12.94 -15.86
C TYR A 240 17.01 12.45 -14.42
N ASP A 241 17.95 11.55 -14.11
CA ASP A 241 18.24 11.13 -12.74
C ASP A 241 19.17 12.13 -12.01
N GLU A 242 19.63 11.76 -10.81
CA GLU A 242 20.50 12.59 -9.98
C GLU A 242 21.91 12.80 -10.60
N PHE A 243 22.29 11.98 -11.58
CA PHE A 243 23.58 12.02 -12.25
C PHE A 243 23.53 12.72 -13.61
N ASP A 244 22.42 13.40 -13.94
CA ASP A 244 22.17 14.02 -15.24
C ASP A 244 22.08 13.02 -16.41
N ASP A 245 21.82 11.74 -16.13
CA ASP A 245 21.60 10.74 -17.18
C ASP A 245 20.14 10.73 -17.64
N GLU A 246 19.90 10.75 -18.96
CA GLU A 246 18.55 10.68 -19.51
C GLU A 246 17.96 9.29 -19.22
N VAL A 247 16.86 9.25 -18.48
CA VAL A 247 16.15 8.00 -18.11
C VAL A 247 14.91 7.76 -18.96
N PHE A 248 14.28 8.83 -19.45
CA PHE A 248 13.23 8.75 -20.45
C PHE A 248 13.21 9.96 -21.37
N ARG A 249 12.58 9.79 -22.54
CA ARG A 249 12.21 10.86 -23.46
C ARG A 249 10.84 10.60 -24.04
N VAL A 250 9.96 11.59 -23.95
CA VAL A 250 8.63 11.60 -24.55
C VAL A 250 8.58 12.73 -25.56
N VAL A 251 8.29 12.41 -26.81
CA VAL A 251 8.04 13.40 -27.87
C VAL A 251 6.58 13.32 -28.25
N THR A 252 5.86 14.43 -28.18
CA THR A 252 4.41 14.42 -28.34
C THR A 252 3.90 15.60 -29.14
N ASP A 253 2.86 15.37 -29.93
CA ASP A 253 2.11 16.42 -30.62
C ASP A 253 1.28 17.20 -29.62
N ASN A 254 1.04 18.49 -29.89
CA ASN A 254 0.20 19.31 -29.02
C ASN A 254 -1.25 18.83 -28.93
N THR A 255 -1.69 17.98 -29.87
CA THR A 255 -3.00 17.35 -29.81
C THR A 255 -3.12 16.39 -28.64
N VAL A 256 -2.03 15.71 -28.24
CA VAL A 256 -1.98 14.67 -27.20
C VAL A 256 -1.94 15.27 -25.80
N ILE A 257 -1.34 16.45 -25.64
CA ILE A 257 -1.27 17.14 -24.34
C ILE A 257 -2.68 17.54 -23.88
N ASN A 258 -3.00 17.28 -22.62
CA ASN A 258 -4.30 17.58 -22.00
C ASN A 258 -5.50 16.82 -22.60
N GLN A 259 -5.29 15.67 -23.24
CA GLN A 259 -6.39 14.77 -23.65
C GLN A 259 -6.99 13.95 -22.50
N GLY A 260 -6.37 13.98 -21.32
CA GLY A 260 -6.64 13.03 -20.24
C GLY A 260 -5.96 11.68 -20.51
N LYS A 261 -6.42 10.62 -19.82
CA LYS A 261 -5.93 9.25 -20.04
C LYS A 261 -6.50 8.66 -21.33
N PHE A 262 -5.65 8.11 -22.18
CA PHE A 262 -6.03 7.46 -23.44
C PHE A 262 -5.22 6.19 -23.70
N ASN A 263 -5.73 5.33 -24.60
CA ASN A 263 -5.00 4.18 -25.12
C ASN A 263 -4.00 4.66 -26.19
N ILE A 264 -2.73 4.25 -26.08
CA ILE A 264 -1.69 4.72 -27.01
C ILE A 264 -1.98 4.29 -28.46
N THR A 265 -2.63 3.13 -28.62
CA THR A 265 -3.03 2.55 -29.91
C THR A 265 -4.17 3.30 -30.61
N GLU A 266 -4.87 4.19 -29.90
CA GLU A 266 -6.02 4.92 -30.41
C GLU A 266 -5.70 6.39 -30.72
N ILE A 267 -4.45 6.81 -30.50
CA ILE A 267 -4.02 8.18 -30.79
C ILE A 267 -4.15 8.45 -32.29
N GLU A 268 -4.89 9.51 -32.62
CA GLU A 268 -4.93 10.04 -33.98
C GLU A 268 -3.64 10.79 -34.33
N GLY A 269 -3.07 10.50 -35.50
CA GLY A 269 -1.88 11.16 -36.02
C GLY A 269 -0.66 10.26 -36.13
N ASP A 270 0.13 10.47 -37.19
CA ASP A 270 1.30 9.66 -37.50
C ASP A 270 2.42 9.89 -36.48
N ALA A 271 2.67 8.89 -35.64
CA ALA A 271 3.66 8.97 -34.55
C ALA A 271 3.50 10.23 -33.69
N ALA A 272 2.26 10.54 -33.33
CA ALA A 272 1.90 11.66 -32.48
C ALA A 272 2.47 11.54 -31.06
N LEU A 273 2.85 10.34 -30.62
CA LEU A 273 3.57 10.10 -29.36
C LEU A 273 4.74 9.13 -29.61
N THR A 274 5.96 9.54 -29.31
CA THR A 274 7.15 8.68 -29.31
C THR A 274 7.72 8.60 -27.90
N ILE A 275 7.99 7.39 -27.43
CA ILE A 275 8.50 7.11 -26.09
C ILE A 275 9.87 6.43 -26.25
N THR A 276 10.85 6.90 -25.50
CA THR A 276 12.16 6.27 -25.40
C THR A 276 12.52 6.11 -23.94
N GLN A 277 12.88 4.89 -23.56
CA GLN A 277 13.43 4.53 -22.25
C GLN A 277 14.68 3.72 -22.53
N LYS A 278 15.86 4.34 -22.38
CA LYS A 278 17.17 3.74 -22.72
C LYS A 278 17.16 2.99 -24.07
N ASP A 279 17.17 1.65 -24.06
CA ASP A 279 17.19 0.79 -25.25
C ASP A 279 15.81 0.51 -25.86
N ILE A 280 14.73 0.83 -25.15
CA ILE A 280 13.35 0.72 -25.63
C ILE A 280 12.97 2.02 -26.34
N GLN A 281 12.50 1.89 -27.59
CA GLN A 281 11.92 2.99 -28.35
C GLN A 281 10.66 2.52 -29.06
N VAL A 282 9.53 3.13 -28.71
CA VAL A 282 8.22 2.84 -29.30
C VAL A 282 7.50 4.13 -29.68
N THR A 283 6.46 4.02 -30.50
CA THR A 283 5.61 5.12 -30.90
C THR A 283 4.14 4.70 -30.90
N SER A 284 3.24 5.68 -30.84
CA SER A 284 1.83 5.52 -31.21
C SER A 284 1.69 5.09 -32.67
N PRO A 285 0.48 4.72 -33.14
CA PRO A 285 0.26 4.26 -34.50
C PRO A 285 1.00 5.11 -35.55
N GLU A 286 1.71 4.43 -36.45
CA GLU A 286 2.47 5.04 -37.52
C GLU A 286 2.17 4.35 -38.85
N THR A 287 1.98 5.17 -39.87
CA THR A 287 1.64 4.78 -41.24
C THR A 287 2.84 4.30 -42.05
N SER A 288 4.05 4.76 -41.74
CA SER A 288 5.26 4.42 -42.51
C SER A 288 5.71 2.97 -42.31
N GLY A 289 5.32 2.36 -41.19
CA GLY A 289 5.74 1.02 -40.78
C GLY A 289 7.19 0.90 -40.33
N TYR A 290 8.03 1.94 -40.40
CA TYR A 290 9.45 1.81 -40.05
C TYR A 290 9.75 1.96 -38.55
N ARG A 291 8.86 2.61 -37.80
CA ARG A 291 8.98 2.76 -36.35
C ARG A 291 8.25 1.63 -35.63
N ASN A 292 8.68 1.38 -34.40
CA ASN A 292 8.09 0.40 -33.51
C ASN A 292 6.75 0.93 -32.97
N ALA A 293 5.65 0.68 -33.68
CA ALA A 293 4.32 1.09 -33.23
C ALA A 293 3.85 0.15 -32.10
N VAL A 294 3.75 0.68 -30.88
CA VAL A 294 3.29 -0.09 -29.72
C VAL A 294 1.86 -0.57 -29.96
N ASN A 295 1.57 -1.80 -29.58
CA ASN A 295 0.27 -2.44 -29.80
C ASN A 295 -0.61 -2.47 -28.53
N ASN A 296 -0.18 -1.78 -27.48
CA ASN A 296 -0.84 -1.75 -26.17
C ASN A 296 -0.49 -0.45 -25.42
N GLY A 297 -0.98 -0.34 -24.19
CA GLY A 297 -0.55 0.68 -23.24
C GLY A 297 -1.46 1.91 -23.18
N THR A 298 -1.31 2.66 -22.10
CA THR A 298 -2.04 3.90 -21.85
C THR A 298 -1.08 5.04 -21.54
N ALA A 299 -1.50 6.26 -21.85
CA ALA A 299 -0.74 7.46 -21.53
C ALA A 299 -1.67 8.59 -21.09
N SER A 300 -1.13 9.46 -20.24
CA SER A 300 -1.60 10.81 -19.98
C SER A 300 -0.38 11.73 -19.97
N VAL A 301 -0.49 12.85 -20.68
CA VAL A 301 0.48 13.94 -20.64
C VAL A 301 -0.31 15.22 -20.46
N GLU A 302 -0.27 15.78 -19.27
CA GLU A 302 -0.99 17.00 -18.91
C GLU A 302 -0.01 18.12 -18.59
N LEU A 303 -0.42 19.35 -18.90
CA LEU A 303 0.25 20.58 -18.54
C LEU A 303 -0.78 21.47 -17.84
N ASP A 304 -0.54 21.71 -16.55
CA ASP A 304 -1.47 22.45 -15.70
C ASP A 304 -1.33 23.98 -15.85
N SER A 305 -2.16 24.74 -15.13
CA SER A 305 -2.12 26.20 -15.15
C SER A 305 -0.87 26.82 -14.51
N ASN A 306 -0.10 26.05 -13.75
CA ASN A 306 1.15 26.45 -13.13
C ASN A 306 2.38 26.14 -14.00
N ASN A 307 2.16 25.60 -15.20
CA ASN A 307 3.20 25.06 -16.10
C ASN A 307 3.94 23.83 -15.52
N GLU A 308 3.25 23.04 -14.71
CA GLU A 308 3.72 21.74 -14.25
C GLU A 308 3.20 20.64 -15.18
N TYR A 309 4.07 19.68 -15.48
CA TYR A 309 3.72 18.50 -16.26
C TYR A 309 3.29 17.37 -15.33
N HIS A 310 2.22 16.68 -15.73
CA HIS A 310 1.78 15.41 -15.14
C HIS A 310 1.81 14.34 -16.22
N VAL A 311 2.76 13.42 -16.11
CA VAL A 311 3.01 12.37 -17.08
C VAL A 311 2.80 11.03 -16.40
N LEU A 312 1.97 10.18 -17.00
CA LEU A 312 1.87 8.77 -16.67
C LEU A 312 1.77 7.99 -17.97
N ILE A 313 2.73 7.11 -18.23
CA ILE A 313 2.78 6.26 -19.42
C ILE A 313 3.07 4.84 -18.97
N GLU A 314 2.22 3.90 -19.37
CA GLU A 314 2.34 2.48 -19.02
C GLU A 314 2.13 1.64 -20.28
N PHE A 315 3.10 0.80 -20.64
CA PHE A 315 3.01 -0.10 -21.79
C PHE A 315 3.91 -1.32 -21.64
N ASP A 316 3.54 -2.41 -22.30
CA ASP A 316 4.42 -3.55 -22.52
C ASP A 316 5.21 -3.32 -23.82
N ASN A 317 6.51 -3.65 -23.80
CA ASN A 317 7.39 -3.59 -24.96
C ASN A 317 7.04 -4.67 -25.99
N TYR A 318 5.87 -4.48 -26.60
CA TYR A 318 5.35 -5.20 -27.74
C TYR A 318 4.93 -4.19 -28.80
N TYR A 319 5.40 -4.39 -30.02
CA TYR A 319 5.18 -3.46 -31.10
C TYR A 319 5.13 -4.16 -32.45
N SER A 320 4.60 -3.45 -33.45
CA SER A 320 4.58 -3.86 -34.84
C SER A 320 5.37 -2.86 -35.69
N ASN A 321 6.09 -3.37 -36.69
CA ASN A 321 6.79 -2.55 -37.68
C ASN A 321 6.88 -3.34 -39.00
N SER A 322 7.66 -2.84 -39.97
CA SER A 322 7.80 -3.42 -41.31
C SER A 322 8.40 -4.83 -41.33
N TYR A 323 8.98 -5.27 -40.20
CA TYR A 323 9.61 -6.59 -40.05
C TYR A 323 8.69 -7.63 -39.41
N GLY A 324 7.54 -7.23 -38.84
CA GLY A 324 6.60 -8.16 -38.23
C GLY A 324 5.66 -7.52 -37.22
N GLU A 325 4.81 -8.36 -36.65
CA GLU A 325 3.83 -8.01 -35.62
C GLU A 325 4.25 -8.61 -34.27
N ASN A 326 3.84 -7.96 -33.17
CA ASN A 326 4.10 -8.40 -31.79
C ASN A 326 5.59 -8.71 -31.52
N LEU A 327 6.47 -7.91 -32.09
CA LEU A 327 7.91 -7.89 -31.80
C LEU A 327 8.16 -7.30 -30.41
N GLY A 328 9.38 -7.46 -29.89
CA GLY A 328 9.77 -6.96 -28.57
C GLY A 328 10.07 -8.10 -27.59
N ASP A 329 10.19 -7.76 -26.31
CA ASP A 329 10.59 -8.70 -25.24
C ASP A 329 9.62 -8.73 -24.05
N GLY A 330 8.50 -8.00 -24.14
CA GLY A 330 7.46 -8.03 -23.12
C GLY A 330 7.83 -7.38 -21.79
N ARG A 331 8.90 -6.58 -21.74
CA ARG A 331 9.16 -5.73 -20.57
C ARG A 331 8.02 -4.74 -20.37
N HIS A 332 7.52 -4.63 -19.14
CA HIS A 332 6.52 -3.64 -18.77
C HIS A 332 7.22 -2.34 -18.36
N VAL A 333 6.85 -1.21 -18.96
CA VAL A 333 7.48 0.09 -18.74
C VAL A 333 6.45 1.05 -18.14
N ILE A 334 6.81 1.66 -17.02
CA ILE A 334 6.06 2.70 -16.33
C ILE A 334 6.93 3.96 -16.28
N ILE A 335 6.42 5.08 -16.77
CA ILE A 335 7.05 6.40 -16.66
C ILE A 335 6.07 7.30 -15.92
N SER A 336 6.47 7.82 -14.77
CA SER A 336 5.68 8.80 -14.03
C SER A 336 6.49 10.04 -13.65
N PHE A 337 5.88 11.20 -13.86
CA PHE A 337 6.46 12.48 -13.45
C PHE A 337 5.37 13.48 -13.13
N ASN A 338 5.51 14.16 -12.00
CA ASN A 338 4.69 15.26 -11.56
C ASN A 338 5.59 16.41 -11.12
N GLY A 339 5.48 17.55 -11.79
CA GLY A 339 6.12 18.80 -11.38
C GLY A 339 6.57 19.69 -12.53
N ALA A 340 7.27 20.78 -12.18
CA ALA A 340 7.79 21.73 -13.16
C ALA A 340 8.86 21.10 -14.08
N ALA A 341 8.77 21.39 -15.37
CA ALA A 341 9.85 21.13 -16.31
C ALA A 341 10.74 22.36 -16.47
N LYS A 342 12.06 22.12 -16.56
CA LYS A 342 13.10 23.14 -16.76
C LYS A 342 13.26 23.55 -18.22
#